data_AF-A0A520Y6D5-F1
#
_entry.id   AF-A0A520Y6D5-F1
#
_cell.length_a   1.000
_cell.length_b   1.000
_cell.length_c   1.000
_cell.angle_alpha   90.00
_cell.angle_beta   90.00
_cell.angle_gamma   90.00
#
_symmetry.space_group_name_H-M   'P 1'
#
loop_
_entity.id
_entity.type
_entity.pdbx_description
1 polymer ?
#
loop_
_entity_poly.entity_id
_entity_poly.type
_entity_poly.pdbx_seq_one_letter_code
_entity_poly.pdbx_strand_id
1 'polypeptide(L)'
;MRTSQHLVTLRTIALAFAVVLSPAFLQIDGGTCHGDTTLAALEFKPFMMPGMELPEDIIQFEPDVLLYEVELPVTVTQAMLVLEASDPTAELAVQCYCDDGFVEGHQINETLGWTVIDLPEGNSRVKVFVRPSGGDEGCYIIRITRELVP
;
A
#
# COMPACT_ATOMS: atom_id res chain seq x y z
N MET A 1 18.00 -57.32 42.33
CA MET A 1 17.32 -57.99 41.20
C MET A 1 15.91 -57.42 41.08
N ARG A 2 15.71 -56.42 40.23
CA ARG A 2 14.45 -56.04 39.57
C ARG A 2 14.77 -54.93 38.56
N THR A 3 14.55 -55.27 37.30
CA THR A 3 14.82 -54.54 36.07
C THR A 3 13.65 -53.66 35.66
N SER A 4 13.96 -52.49 35.09
CA SER A 4 13.21 -51.77 34.04
C SER A 4 11.83 -51.20 34.47
N GLN A 5 11.33 -50.07 33.97
CA GLN A 5 11.36 -49.53 32.61
C GLN A 5 11.22 -47.99 32.65
N HIS A 6 12.01 -47.29 31.84
CA HIS A 6 11.70 -45.92 31.42
C HIS A 6 10.52 -45.96 30.46
N LEU A 7 9.50 -45.12 30.69
CA LEU A 7 8.45 -44.88 29.73
C LEU A 7 8.39 -43.37 29.44
N VAL A 8 9.02 -42.99 28.32
CA VAL A 8 8.83 -41.69 27.67
C VAL A 8 7.45 -41.74 27.00
N THR A 9 6.56 -40.81 27.35
CA THR A 9 5.33 -40.57 26.59
C THR A 9 5.30 -39.11 26.14
N LEU A 10 5.25 -38.93 24.83
CA LEU A 10 5.21 -37.66 24.11
C LEU A 10 3.78 -37.45 23.59
N ARG A 11 3.40 -36.18 23.37
CA ARG A 11 2.18 -35.66 22.68
C ARG A 11 0.95 -35.51 23.60
N THR A 12 0.19 -34.43 23.58
CA THR A 12 -0.14 -33.49 22.48
C THR A 12 -0.44 -32.10 23.06
N ILE A 13 0.09 -31.04 22.45
CA ILE A 13 -0.32 -29.66 22.73
C ILE A 13 -1.64 -29.43 22.01
N ALA A 14 -2.73 -29.22 22.75
CA ALA A 14 -3.98 -28.71 22.20
C ALA A 14 -4.05 -27.22 22.53
N LEU A 15 -3.76 -26.41 21.53
CA LEU A 15 -3.85 -24.96 21.56
C LEU A 15 -5.31 -24.58 21.25
N ALA A 16 -6.06 -24.06 22.22
CA ALA A 16 -7.40 -23.55 22.00
C ALA A 16 -7.34 -22.03 21.83
N PHE A 17 -7.44 -21.55 20.59
CA PHE A 17 -7.72 -20.15 20.30
C PHE A 17 -9.23 -19.93 20.26
N ALA A 18 -9.75 -19.08 21.15
CA ALA A 18 -11.12 -18.58 21.06
C ALA A 18 -11.11 -17.31 20.22
N VAL A 19 -11.72 -17.36 19.03
CA VAL A 19 -12.07 -16.15 18.26
C VAL A 19 -13.47 -15.75 18.70
N VAL A 20 -13.58 -14.66 19.47
CA VAL A 20 -14.89 -14.05 19.78
C VAL A 20 -15.28 -13.19 18.59
N LEU A 21 -16.09 -13.76 17.69
CA LEU A 21 -16.81 -12.98 16.69
C LEU A 21 -18.03 -12.36 17.39
N SER A 22 -17.94 -11.08 17.74
CA SER A 22 -19.10 -10.32 18.19
C SER A 22 -20.01 -10.02 16.99
N PRO A 23 -21.29 -10.39 17.02
CA PRO A 23 -22.25 -9.94 16.03
C PRO A 23 -22.76 -8.56 16.44
N ALA A 24 -22.50 -7.53 15.65
CA ALA A 24 -23.29 -6.31 15.68
C ALA A 24 -24.09 -6.24 14.38
N PHE A 25 -25.39 -6.45 14.54
CA PHE A 25 -26.40 -6.56 13.50
C PHE A 25 -27.05 -5.18 13.29
N LEU A 26 -27.26 -4.81 12.02
CA LEU A 26 -28.30 -3.93 11.46
C LEU A 26 -28.50 -2.52 12.07
N GLN A 27 -28.02 -1.52 11.32
CA GLN A 27 -28.80 -0.30 11.07
C GLN A 27 -28.92 -0.14 9.54
N ILE A 28 -30.09 -0.48 9.01
CA ILE A 28 -30.51 -0.07 7.65
C ILE A 28 -31.01 1.35 7.81
N ASP A 29 -30.15 2.33 7.52
CA ASP A 29 -30.56 3.70 7.21
C ASP A 29 -30.30 3.96 5.73
N GLY A 30 -31.24 4.66 5.10
CA GLY A 30 -31.44 4.68 3.64
C GLY A 30 -30.21 5.02 2.81
N GLY A 31 -29.89 4.15 1.85
CA GLY A 31 -29.12 4.47 0.66
C GLY A 31 -27.67 4.87 0.91
N THR A 32 -26.89 4.07 1.63
CA THR A 32 -25.44 4.22 1.64
C THR A 32 -24.86 3.55 0.39
N CYS A 33 -24.57 4.35 -0.62
CA CYS A 33 -23.61 4.00 -1.64
C CYS A 33 -22.29 3.70 -0.91
N HIS A 34 -22.00 2.44 -0.60
CA HIS A 34 -20.65 2.04 -0.22
C HIS A 34 -19.83 2.23 -1.49
N GLY A 35 -19.24 3.41 -1.65
CA GLY A 35 -18.46 3.73 -2.84
C GLY A 35 -17.31 2.75 -3.00
N ASP A 36 -16.79 2.67 -4.23
CA ASP A 36 -15.72 1.73 -4.57
C ASP A 36 -14.39 2.24 -4.00
N THR A 37 -13.68 1.37 -3.26
CA THR A 37 -12.37 1.68 -2.65
C THR A 37 -11.20 1.29 -3.56
N THR A 38 -11.46 0.93 -4.82
CA THR A 38 -10.44 0.48 -5.76
C THR A 38 -9.92 1.59 -6.68
N LEU A 39 -8.72 1.38 -7.23
CA LEU A 39 -8.16 2.20 -8.30
C LEU A 39 -8.47 1.53 -9.64
N ALA A 40 -9.02 2.29 -10.58
CA ALA A 40 -9.11 1.89 -11.99
C ALA A 40 -7.72 1.93 -12.67
N ALA A 41 -6.85 2.85 -12.24
CA ALA A 41 -5.48 2.95 -12.72
C ALA A 41 -4.52 3.43 -11.63
N LEU A 42 -3.32 2.85 -11.64
CA LEU A 42 -2.17 3.26 -10.84
C LEU A 42 -0.92 3.15 -11.72
N GLU A 43 -0.30 4.28 -12.04
CA GLU A 43 0.97 4.33 -12.77
C GLU A 43 2.03 5.02 -11.91
N PHE A 44 3.23 4.46 -11.90
CA PHE A 44 4.40 5.01 -11.22
C PHE A 44 5.51 5.29 -12.23
N LYS A 45 5.97 6.54 -12.23
CA LYS A 45 6.87 7.08 -13.23
C LYS A 45 8.08 7.74 -12.54
N PRO A 46 9.17 6.99 -12.29
CA PRO A 46 10.35 7.51 -11.61
C PRO A 46 11.16 8.45 -12.52
N PHE A 47 11.72 9.53 -11.97
CA PHE A 47 12.63 10.41 -12.71
C PHE A 47 13.69 11.10 -11.82
N MET A 48 14.72 11.63 -12.48
CA MET A 48 15.87 12.27 -11.84
C MET A 48 15.76 13.80 -11.93
N MET A 49 15.64 14.49 -10.78
CA MET A 49 15.52 15.95 -10.65
C MET A 49 14.35 16.62 -11.42
N PRO A 50 13.85 17.76 -10.93
CA PRO A 50 12.88 18.55 -11.69
C PRO A 50 13.57 19.22 -12.89
N GLY A 51 13.27 18.76 -14.11
CA GLY A 51 13.66 19.44 -15.35
C GLY A 51 14.46 18.62 -16.37
N MET A 52 14.73 17.34 -16.12
CA MET A 52 15.35 16.43 -17.08
C MET A 52 14.36 15.34 -17.47
N GLU A 53 13.94 15.39 -18.75
CA GLU A 53 13.15 14.44 -19.56
C GLU A 53 11.89 13.80 -18.91
N LEU A 54 10.86 13.60 -19.72
CA LEU A 54 9.69 12.84 -19.29
C LEU A 54 10.14 11.43 -18.86
N PRO A 55 9.59 10.86 -17.78
CA PRO A 55 9.95 9.51 -17.34
C PRO A 55 9.69 8.52 -18.48
N GLU A 56 10.77 7.91 -19.01
CA GLU A 56 10.68 6.89 -20.05
C GLU A 56 10.17 5.56 -19.48
N ASP A 57 10.46 5.32 -18.20
CA ASP A 57 10.00 4.14 -17.47
C ASP A 57 8.62 4.39 -16.88
N ILE A 58 7.64 3.62 -17.34
CA ILE A 58 6.27 3.61 -16.80
C ILE A 58 6.03 2.24 -16.19
N ILE A 59 5.80 2.21 -14.88
CA ILE A 59 5.37 1.00 -14.18
C ILE A 59 3.86 1.10 -14.00
N GLN A 60 3.13 0.31 -14.77
CA GLN A 60 1.68 0.20 -14.64
C GLN A 60 1.34 -0.93 -13.68
N PHE A 61 0.42 -0.66 -12.76
CA PHE A 61 0.04 -1.54 -11.69
C PHE A 61 -1.39 -2.08 -11.88
N GLU A 62 -1.63 -3.31 -11.45
CA GLU A 62 -2.91 -3.99 -11.59
C GLU A 62 -3.91 -3.55 -10.49
N PRO A 63 -5.14 -3.13 -10.83
CA PRO A 63 -6.15 -2.69 -9.86
C PRO A 63 -6.36 -3.61 -8.65
N ASP A 64 -6.22 -4.92 -8.83
CA ASP A 64 -6.49 -5.92 -7.79
C ASP A 64 -5.29 -6.25 -6.89
N VAL A 65 -4.11 -5.69 -7.18
CA VAL A 65 -2.90 -5.93 -6.39
C VAL A 65 -2.63 -4.75 -5.46
N LEU A 66 -2.55 -5.03 -4.15
CA LEU A 66 -2.43 -4.01 -3.10
C LEU A 66 -0.97 -3.72 -2.69
N LEU A 67 -0.02 -4.57 -3.09
CA LEU A 67 1.38 -4.46 -2.71
C LEU A 67 2.29 -4.68 -3.92
N TYR A 68 3.15 -3.70 -4.18
CA TYR A 68 4.14 -3.72 -5.23
C TYR A 68 5.53 -3.57 -4.66
N GLU A 69 6.50 -4.15 -5.36
CA GLU A 69 7.92 -4.01 -5.07
C GLU A 69 8.61 -3.47 -6.32
N VAL A 70 9.31 -2.36 -6.17
CA VAL A 70 9.99 -1.64 -7.24
C VAL A 70 11.44 -1.42 -6.83
N GLU A 71 12.36 -1.77 -7.70
CA GLU A 71 13.78 -1.48 -7.53
C GLU A 71 14.15 -0.27 -8.39
N LEU A 72 14.75 0.74 -7.76
CA LEU A 72 15.14 1.98 -8.42
C LEU A 72 16.62 2.31 -8.18
N PRO A 73 17.30 2.94 -9.15
CA PRO A 73 18.62 3.51 -8.91
C PRO A 73 18.61 4.54 -7.77
N VAL A 74 19.73 4.66 -7.04
CA VAL A 74 19.92 5.72 -6.03
C VAL A 74 19.79 7.14 -6.59
N THR A 75 19.95 7.30 -7.91
CA THR A 75 19.88 8.61 -8.58
C THR A 75 18.45 9.13 -8.77
N VAL A 76 17.44 8.26 -8.65
CA VAL A 76 16.02 8.65 -8.77
C VAL A 76 15.55 9.31 -7.48
N THR A 77 15.20 10.59 -7.54
CA THR A 77 14.82 11.37 -6.35
C THR A 77 13.34 11.73 -6.31
N GLN A 78 12.61 11.57 -7.42
CA GLN A 78 11.19 11.90 -7.51
C GLN A 78 10.46 10.85 -8.35
N ALA A 79 9.14 10.79 -8.18
CA ALA A 79 8.26 10.03 -9.07
C ALA A 79 6.94 10.75 -9.30
N MET A 80 6.38 10.58 -10.49
CA MET A 80 5.01 10.97 -10.79
C MET A 80 4.12 9.75 -10.60
N LEU A 81 3.05 9.94 -9.83
CA LEU A 81 1.96 8.98 -9.70
C LEU A 81 0.77 9.46 -10.50
N VAL A 82 0.27 8.60 -11.38
CA VAL A 82 -1.03 8.81 -12.05
C VAL A 82 -2.02 7.86 -11.41
N LEU A 83 -3.14 8.40 -10.95
CA LEU A 83 -4.12 7.72 -10.12
C LEU A 83 -5.52 7.96 -10.70
N GLU A 84 -6.28 6.90 -10.85
CA GLU A 84 -7.69 6.95 -11.22
C GLU A 84 -8.47 6.07 -10.25
N ALA A 85 -9.39 6.65 -9.49
CA ALA A 85 -10.29 5.89 -8.64
C ALA A 85 -11.40 5.26 -9.49
N SER A 86 -11.79 4.03 -9.16
CA SER A 86 -12.95 3.38 -9.79
C SER A 86 -14.26 4.12 -9.46
N ASP A 87 -14.35 4.70 -8.26
CA ASP A 87 -15.39 5.66 -7.89
C ASP A 87 -14.90 7.10 -8.16
N PRO A 88 -15.50 7.83 -9.12
CA PRO A 88 -15.08 9.18 -9.47
C PRO A 88 -15.34 10.22 -8.35
N THR A 89 -16.07 9.84 -7.31
CA THR A 89 -16.33 10.67 -6.12
C THR A 89 -15.42 10.34 -4.95
N ALA A 90 -14.51 9.37 -5.10
CA ALA A 90 -13.56 9.02 -4.05
C ALA A 90 -12.46 10.07 -3.93
N GLU A 91 -12.13 10.41 -2.68
CA GLU A 91 -10.94 11.18 -2.33
C GLU A 91 -9.71 10.28 -2.47
N LEU A 92 -8.67 10.80 -3.10
CA LEU A 92 -7.38 10.13 -3.22
C LEU A 92 -6.35 10.86 -2.35
N ALA A 93 -5.49 10.11 -1.67
CA ALA A 93 -4.39 10.68 -0.91
C ALA A 93 -3.10 9.86 -1.07
N VAL A 94 -1.95 10.53 -1.14
CA VAL A 94 -0.63 9.89 -1.26
C VAL A 94 0.25 10.25 -0.07
N GLN A 95 0.91 9.23 0.46
CA GLN A 95 1.81 9.35 1.60
C GLN A 95 3.11 8.61 1.32
N CYS A 96 4.26 9.28 1.47
CA CYS A 96 5.57 8.68 1.29
C CYS A 96 6.25 8.49 2.66
N TYR A 97 6.90 7.35 2.86
CA TYR A 97 7.55 6.96 4.11
C TYR A 97 8.99 6.51 3.84
N CYS A 98 9.92 6.92 4.69
CA CYS A 98 11.25 6.32 4.82
C CYS A 98 11.40 5.63 6.18
N ASP A 99 12.51 4.92 6.37
CA ASP A 99 12.82 4.26 7.64
C ASP A 99 12.90 5.26 8.82
N ASP A 100 13.24 6.52 8.55
CA ASP A 100 13.40 7.57 9.57
C ASP A 100 12.13 8.42 9.80
N GLY A 101 11.06 8.21 9.04
CA GLY A 101 9.80 8.93 9.25
C GLY A 101 8.92 9.13 8.01
N PHE A 102 8.00 10.08 8.14
CA PHE A 102 7.05 10.45 7.11
C PHE A 102 7.57 11.63 6.29
N VAL A 103 7.50 11.52 4.97
CA VAL A 103 7.71 12.65 4.05
C VAL A 103 6.35 13.28 3.79
N GLU A 104 6.22 14.58 4.08
CA GLU A 104 4.93 15.27 4.16
C GLU A 104 4.08 15.10 2.88
N GLY A 105 2.77 14.94 3.07
CA GLY A 105 1.84 14.43 2.08
C GLY A 105 1.76 15.26 0.81
N HIS A 106 1.83 14.57 -0.33
CA HIS A 106 1.72 15.20 -1.64
C HIS A 106 0.25 15.37 -2.01
N GLN A 107 -0.14 16.59 -2.37
CA GLN A 107 -1.50 16.86 -2.86
C GLN A 107 -1.65 16.33 -4.28
N ILE A 108 -2.75 15.63 -4.52
CA ILE A 108 -3.12 15.19 -5.87
C ILE A 108 -3.74 16.36 -6.60
N ASN A 109 -3.33 16.57 -7.84
CA ASN A 109 -4.03 17.49 -8.71
C ASN A 109 -5.34 16.84 -9.14
N GLU A 110 -6.44 17.16 -8.45
CA GLU A 110 -7.78 16.61 -8.71
C GLU A 110 -8.26 16.81 -10.16
N THR A 111 -7.76 17.84 -10.84
CA THR A 111 -8.11 18.09 -12.26
C THR A 111 -7.36 17.17 -13.22
N LEU A 112 -6.16 16.73 -12.85
CA LEU A 112 -5.27 15.97 -13.74
C LEU A 112 -5.04 14.51 -13.31
N GLY A 113 -5.49 14.12 -12.10
CA GLY A 113 -5.35 12.75 -11.59
C GLY A 113 -3.92 12.33 -11.32
N TRP A 114 -3.00 13.26 -11.06
CA TRP A 114 -1.61 12.92 -10.75
C TRP A 114 -1.00 13.77 -9.64
N THR A 115 0.06 13.25 -9.04
CA THR A 115 0.90 13.98 -8.08
C THR A 115 2.37 13.64 -8.31
N VAL A 116 3.26 14.56 -7.93
CA VAL A 116 4.70 14.32 -7.89
C VAL A 116 5.10 14.15 -6.44
N ILE A 117 5.79 13.04 -6.16
CA ILE A 117 6.29 12.71 -4.85
C ILE A 117 7.80 12.80 -4.79
N ASP A 118 8.31 13.24 -3.65
CA ASP A 118 9.72 13.16 -3.32
C ASP A 118 10.01 11.76 -2.78
N LEU A 119 10.99 11.09 -3.38
CA LEU A 119 11.44 9.78 -2.95
C LEU A 119 12.65 9.96 -2.03
N PRO A 120 12.54 9.62 -0.74
CA PRO A 120 13.65 9.77 0.19
C PRO A 120 14.82 8.87 -0.22
N GLU A 121 16.00 9.21 0.30
CA GLU A 121 17.18 8.37 0.16
C GLU A 121 16.95 7.01 0.84
N GLY A 122 17.52 5.95 0.25
CA GLY A 122 17.34 4.60 0.77
C GLY A 122 15.96 4.00 0.45
N ASN A 123 15.62 2.96 1.22
CA ASN A 123 14.37 2.22 1.02
C ASN A 123 13.19 3.06 1.48
N SER A 124 12.10 2.99 0.73
CA SER A 124 10.91 3.79 1.00
C SER A 124 9.64 3.04 0.70
N ARG A 125 8.52 3.59 1.17
CA ARG A 125 7.18 3.06 0.92
C ARG A 125 6.26 4.20 0.55
N VAL A 126 5.57 4.04 -0.56
CA VAL A 126 4.52 4.95 -0.98
C VAL A 126 3.19 4.27 -0.70
N LYS A 127 2.30 4.95 0.03
CA LYS A 127 0.93 4.52 0.25
C LYS A 127 -0.02 5.41 -0.51
N VAL A 128 -0.92 4.79 -1.25
CA VAL A 128 -2.04 5.47 -1.91
C VAL A 128 -3.32 5.03 -1.22
N PHE A 129 -4.11 6.00 -0.79
CA PHE A 129 -5.38 5.79 -0.13
C PHE A 129 -6.52 6.21 -1.06
N VAL A 130 -7.57 5.39 -1.09
CA VAL A 130 -8.81 5.65 -1.82
C VAL A 130 -9.95 5.69 -0.81
N ARG A 131 -10.62 6.83 -0.71
CA ARG A 131 -11.69 7.06 0.27
C ARG A 131 -12.97 7.52 -0.42
N PRO A 132 -13.88 6.60 -0.77
CA PRO A 132 -15.23 6.94 -1.21
C PRO A 132 -16.02 7.70 -0.13
N SER A 133 -16.98 8.51 -0.57
CA SER A 133 -17.83 9.31 0.33
C SER A 133 -18.62 8.43 1.30
N GLY A 134 -18.29 8.50 2.60
CA GLY A 134 -18.99 7.76 3.64
C GLY A 134 -18.73 6.25 3.66
N GLY A 135 -17.70 5.77 2.95
CA GLY A 135 -17.30 4.38 2.88
C GLY A 135 -16.02 4.05 3.67
N ASP A 136 -15.57 2.81 3.52
CA ASP A 136 -14.28 2.34 4.03
C ASP A 136 -13.11 2.92 3.20
N GLU A 137 -11.87 2.71 3.66
CA GLU A 137 -10.66 3.17 2.97
C GLU A 137 -9.90 1.99 2.33
N GLY A 138 -9.56 2.12 1.05
CA GLY A 138 -8.63 1.24 0.34
C GLY A 138 -7.19 1.74 0.45
N CYS A 139 -6.22 0.84 0.53
CA CYS A 139 -4.80 1.19 0.63
C CYS A 139 -3.92 0.33 -0.29
N TYR A 140 -3.16 1.00 -1.16
CA TYR A 140 -2.16 0.42 -2.06
C TYR A 140 -0.77 0.81 -1.59
N ILE A 141 0.19 -0.11 -1.65
CA ILE A 141 1.54 0.08 -1.15
C ILE A 141 2.54 -0.21 -2.27
N ILE A 142 3.42 0.74 -2.56
CA ILE A 142 4.59 0.55 -3.41
C ILE A 142 5.82 0.57 -2.50
N ARG A 143 6.47 -0.57 -2.34
CA ARG A 143 7.77 -0.68 -1.67
C ARG A 143 8.86 -0.39 -2.67
N ILE A 144 9.77 0.49 -2.30
CA ILE A 144 10.87 0.91 -3.15
C ILE A 144 12.17 0.48 -2.47
N THR A 145 12.96 -0.31 -3.18
CA THR A 145 14.33 -0.66 -2.81
C THR A 145 15.32 0.05 -3.72
N ARG A 146 16.49 0.41 -3.17
CA ARG A 146 17.53 1.11 -3.94
C ARG A 146 18.63 0.17 -4.39
N GLU A 147 18.87 0.12 -5.69
CA GLU A 147 20.04 -0.56 -6.23
C GLU A 147 21.27 0.35 -6.07
N LEU A 148 22.29 -0.15 -5.39
CA LEU A 148 23.59 0.51 -5.35
C LEU A 148 24.25 0.33 -6.71
N VAL A 149 24.48 1.43 -7.43
CA VAL A 149 25.28 1.39 -8.66
C VAL A 149 26.71 0.97 -8.28
N PRO A 150 27.23 -0.15 -8.82
CA PRO A 150 28.56 -0.66 -8.47
C PRO A 150 29.72 0.23 -8.97
#